data_AF-A0A9D8J2T5-F1
#
_entry.id   AF-A0A9D8J2T5-F1
#
_cell.length_a   1.000
_cell.length_b   1.000
_cell.length_c   1.000
_cell.angle_alpha   90.00
_cell.angle_beta   90.00
_cell.angle_gamma   90.00
#
_symmetry.space_group_name_H-M   'P 1'
#
loop_
_entity.id
_entity.type
_entity.pdbx_description
1 polymer ?
#
loop_
_entity_poly.entity_id
_entity_poly.type
_entity_poly.pdbx_seq_one_letter_code
_entity_poly.pdbx_strand_id
1 'polypeptide(L)'
;MTKPQLKPSLSGIRRQPIHLAPARQVTTTSFSECGSLPLVVTPTVPDLDLDLRAWAVGHAAEVEAWVLRHGAVLFRGFAINGVPGFERCVDALAGGALEYRFRASPRTEVGKHVYTATDYPAEQHIFPHNEHSYSPVCPLELVFYAETPAPQGGETPLGDNREVMRR
;
A
#
# COMPACT_ATOMS: atom_id res chain seq x y z
N MET A 1 -39.68 17.61 -59.40
CA MET A 1 -38.69 18.03 -58.38
C MET A 1 -39.31 17.88 -57.00
N THR A 2 -39.04 16.76 -56.32
CA THR A 2 -39.62 16.38 -55.03
C THR A 2 -38.59 16.67 -53.93
N LYS A 3 -38.93 17.55 -52.98
CA LYS A 3 -38.06 17.86 -51.83
C LYS A 3 -38.00 16.67 -50.86
N PRO A 4 -36.81 16.25 -50.37
CA PRO A 4 -36.72 15.27 -49.30
C PRO A 4 -37.12 15.88 -47.95
N GLN A 5 -37.85 15.12 -47.14
CA GLN A 5 -38.22 15.48 -45.76
C GLN A 5 -37.03 15.28 -44.81
N LEU A 6 -36.83 16.22 -43.88
CA LEU A 6 -35.82 16.15 -42.83
C LEU A 6 -36.18 15.09 -41.77
N LYS A 7 -35.18 14.29 -41.37
CA LYS A 7 -35.27 13.31 -40.28
C LYS A 7 -35.49 14.01 -38.92
N PRO A 8 -36.23 13.40 -37.98
CA PRO A 8 -36.45 14.00 -36.66
C PRO A 8 -35.13 14.13 -35.89
N SER A 9 -34.87 15.34 -35.41
CA SER A 9 -33.74 15.71 -34.55
C SER A 9 -33.91 15.07 -33.17
N LEU A 10 -32.82 14.51 -32.62
CA LEU A 10 -32.71 13.96 -31.25
C LEU A 10 -32.78 15.05 -30.15
N SER A 11 -33.44 16.17 -30.44
CA SER A 11 -33.66 17.29 -29.54
C SER A 11 -34.73 16.93 -28.50
N GLY A 12 -34.33 16.24 -27.43
CA GLY A 12 -35.24 15.89 -26.34
C GLY A 12 -34.67 14.99 -25.26
N ILE A 13 -33.48 14.39 -25.45
CA ILE A 13 -32.87 13.54 -24.43
C ILE A 13 -32.29 14.42 -23.32
N ARG A 14 -33.09 14.66 -22.28
CA ARG A 14 -32.60 15.20 -21.01
C ARG A 14 -31.70 14.16 -20.35
N ARG A 15 -30.43 14.50 -20.15
CA ARG A 15 -29.49 13.68 -19.38
C ARG A 15 -30.00 13.60 -17.95
N GLN A 16 -30.47 12.42 -17.54
CA GLN A 16 -30.74 12.18 -16.13
C GLN A 16 -29.41 11.91 -15.43
N PRO A 17 -29.06 12.67 -14.38
CA PRO A 17 -27.91 12.36 -13.57
C PRO A 17 -28.19 11.04 -12.82
N ILE A 18 -27.43 10.01 -13.16
CA ILE A 18 -27.42 8.77 -12.39
C ILE A 18 -26.48 9.01 -11.22
N HIS A 19 -27.02 9.05 -10.00
CA HIS A 19 -26.22 8.95 -8.78
C HIS A 19 -25.71 7.51 -8.67
N LEU A 20 -24.61 7.22 -9.35
CA LEU A 20 -23.82 6.04 -9.07
C LEU A 20 -23.11 6.30 -7.74
N ALA A 21 -23.29 5.41 -6.76
CA ALA A 21 -22.34 5.34 -5.66
C ALA A 21 -20.93 5.21 -6.28
N PRO A 22 -19.92 5.94 -5.78
CA PRO A 22 -18.59 5.84 -6.34
C PRO A 22 -18.17 4.37 -6.35
N ALA A 23 -17.82 3.86 -7.54
CA ALA A 23 -17.39 2.48 -7.67
C ALA A 23 -16.17 2.25 -6.77
N ARG A 24 -16.20 1.20 -5.96
CA ARG A 24 -15.09 0.88 -5.04
C ARG A 24 -13.83 0.62 -5.86
N GLN A 25 -12.80 1.41 -5.64
CA GLN A 25 -11.56 1.36 -6.44
C GLN A 25 -10.65 0.18 -6.07
N VAL A 26 -10.83 -0.37 -4.86
CA VAL A 26 -10.02 -1.47 -4.32
C VAL A 26 -10.88 -2.61 -3.78
N THR A 27 -10.34 -3.82 -3.83
CA THR A 27 -10.84 -5.02 -3.16
C THR A 27 -9.90 -5.43 -2.03
N THR A 28 -10.46 -6.10 -1.03
CA THR A 28 -9.71 -6.56 0.15
C THR A 28 -9.89 -8.05 0.36
N THR A 29 -8.80 -8.79 0.59
CA THR A 29 -8.82 -10.23 0.88
C THR A 29 -7.87 -10.58 2.02
N SER A 30 -8.05 -11.75 2.62
CA SER A 30 -7.08 -12.32 3.54
C SER A 30 -5.90 -12.92 2.78
N PHE A 31 -4.68 -12.82 3.32
CA PHE A 31 -3.55 -13.58 2.81
C PHE A 31 -3.80 -15.07 3.06
N SER A 32 -3.97 -15.85 1.98
CA SER A 32 -4.55 -17.20 1.97
C SER A 32 -3.88 -18.22 2.89
N GLU A 33 -2.65 -17.96 3.34
CA GLU A 33 -1.82 -18.88 4.12
C GLU A 33 -1.67 -18.47 5.59
N CYS A 34 -2.05 -17.24 5.98
CA CYS A 34 -1.73 -16.66 7.30
C CYS A 34 -2.95 -16.10 8.06
N GLY A 35 -4.17 -16.38 7.60
CA GLY A 35 -5.38 -15.88 8.24
C GLY A 35 -5.57 -14.38 8.02
N SER A 36 -5.66 -13.57 9.08
CA SER A 36 -6.02 -12.16 8.98
C SER A 36 -4.84 -11.18 8.79
N LEU A 37 -3.59 -11.67 8.78
CA LEU A 37 -2.36 -10.87 8.68
C LEU A 37 -1.53 -11.34 7.47
N PRO A 38 -1.19 -10.45 6.51
CA PRO A 38 -1.73 -9.10 6.31
C PRO A 38 -3.13 -9.11 5.67
N LEU A 39 -3.84 -7.97 5.77
CA LEU A 39 -4.95 -7.66 4.86
C LEU A 39 -4.36 -7.32 3.49
N VAL A 40 -4.80 -7.99 2.43
CA VAL A 40 -4.34 -7.73 1.06
C VAL A 40 -5.31 -6.77 0.38
N VAL A 41 -4.80 -5.67 -0.16
CA VAL A 41 -5.54 -4.66 -0.90
C VAL A 41 -5.05 -4.66 -2.36
N THR A 42 -5.98 -4.76 -3.30
CA THR A 42 -5.69 -4.75 -4.76
C THR A 42 -6.65 -3.82 -5.49
N PRO A 43 -6.25 -3.21 -6.62
CA PRO A 43 -7.21 -2.51 -7.49
C PRO A 43 -8.35 -3.42 -7.92
N THR A 44 -9.58 -2.90 -7.97
CA THR A 44 -10.76 -3.67 -8.40
C THR A 44 -10.68 -4.08 -9.88
N VAL A 45 -10.03 -3.25 -10.69
CA VAL A 45 -9.77 -3.52 -12.10
C VAL A 45 -8.32 -4.00 -12.21
N PRO A 46 -8.08 -5.28 -12.54
CA PRO A 46 -6.74 -5.78 -12.80
C PRO A 46 -6.04 -4.98 -13.90
N ASP A 47 -4.72 -4.87 -13.80
CA ASP A 47 -3.85 -4.21 -14.80
C ASP A 47 -4.15 -2.72 -15.06
N LEU A 48 -4.95 -2.10 -14.18
CA LEU A 48 -5.08 -0.65 -14.14
C LEU A 48 -3.92 -0.08 -13.32
N ASP A 49 -3.18 0.87 -13.90
CA ASP A 49 -2.14 1.66 -13.22
C ASP A 49 -2.74 2.64 -12.19
N LEU A 50 -3.42 2.09 -11.19
CA LEU A 50 -3.95 2.88 -10.07
C LEU A 50 -2.77 3.34 -9.21
N ASP A 51 -2.51 4.66 -9.23
CA ASP A 51 -1.49 5.29 -8.40
C ASP A 51 -1.88 5.17 -6.91
N LEU A 52 -1.06 4.48 -6.13
CA LEU A 52 -1.35 4.20 -4.72
C LEU A 52 -1.48 5.49 -3.92
N ARG A 53 -0.61 6.49 -4.19
CA ARG A 53 -0.61 7.75 -3.46
C ARG A 53 -1.88 8.54 -3.74
N ALA A 54 -2.31 8.63 -5.00
CA ALA A 54 -3.55 9.30 -5.38
C ALA A 54 -4.77 8.68 -4.69
N TRP A 55 -4.80 7.35 -4.58
CA TRP A 55 -5.82 6.63 -3.83
C TRP A 55 -5.71 6.91 -2.31
N ALA A 56 -4.51 6.80 -1.74
CA ALA A 56 -4.25 6.91 -0.30
C ALA A 56 -4.66 8.25 0.31
N VAL A 57 -4.51 9.36 -0.41
CA VAL A 57 -4.88 10.72 0.07
C VAL A 57 -6.34 10.79 0.56
N GLY A 58 -7.25 10.02 -0.05
CA GLY A 58 -8.66 9.96 0.36
C GLY A 58 -9.00 8.85 1.36
N HIS A 59 -8.05 7.97 1.68
CA HIS A 59 -8.31 6.71 2.39
C HIS A 59 -7.37 6.45 3.56
N ALA A 60 -6.50 7.40 3.94
CA ALA A 60 -5.53 7.23 5.03
C ALA A 60 -6.16 6.72 6.34
N ALA A 61 -7.28 7.30 6.77
CA ALA A 61 -8.00 6.85 7.98
C ALA A 61 -8.59 5.43 7.86
N GLU A 62 -8.98 5.02 6.65
CA GLU A 62 -9.43 3.64 6.40
C GLU A 62 -8.25 2.68 6.50
N VAL A 63 -7.09 3.05 5.95
CA VAL A 63 -5.87 2.25 6.04
C VAL A 63 -5.39 2.14 7.49
N GLU A 64 -5.39 3.24 8.26
CA GLU A 64 -5.07 3.22 9.69
C GLU A 64 -5.98 2.23 10.45
N ALA A 65 -7.29 2.28 10.21
CA ALA A 65 -8.22 1.35 10.81
C ALA A 65 -7.94 -0.11 10.42
N TRP A 66 -7.51 -0.37 9.18
CA TRP A 66 -7.09 -1.70 8.75
C TRP A 66 -5.80 -2.15 9.44
N VAL A 67 -4.79 -1.28 9.55
CA VAL A 67 -3.54 -1.58 10.24
C VAL A 67 -3.81 -1.92 11.71
N LEU A 68 -4.61 -1.10 12.41
CA LEU A 68 -4.98 -1.36 13.81
C LEU A 68 -5.71 -2.69 13.99
N ARG A 69 -6.58 -3.05 13.05
CA ARG A 69 -7.34 -4.30 13.11
C ARG A 69 -6.49 -5.52 12.76
N HIS A 70 -5.81 -5.47 11.62
CA HIS A 70 -5.15 -6.63 11.01
C HIS A 70 -3.70 -6.79 11.43
N GLY A 71 -3.04 -5.72 11.86
CA GLY A 71 -1.62 -5.67 12.22
C GLY A 71 -0.72 -5.27 11.04
N ALA A 72 -1.11 -5.58 9.80
CA ALA A 72 -0.44 -5.12 8.59
C ALA A 72 -1.38 -5.12 7.38
N VAL A 73 -1.07 -4.27 6.40
CA VAL A 73 -1.77 -4.15 5.12
C VAL A 73 -0.75 -4.31 3.98
N LEU A 74 -1.08 -5.14 3.00
CA LEU A 74 -0.29 -5.34 1.79
C LEU A 74 -1.02 -4.73 0.59
N PHE A 75 -0.48 -3.65 0.04
CA PHE A 75 -0.93 -3.10 -1.24
C PHE A 75 -0.24 -3.85 -2.38
N ARG A 76 -1.03 -4.48 -3.27
CA ARG A 76 -0.52 -5.26 -4.40
C ARG A 76 -1.16 -4.82 -5.71
N GLY A 77 -0.34 -4.68 -6.75
CA GLY A 77 -0.79 -4.31 -8.09
C GLY A 77 -1.04 -2.80 -8.29
N PHE A 78 -0.45 -1.94 -7.44
CA PHE A 78 -0.54 -0.49 -7.60
C PHE A 78 0.69 0.08 -8.30
N ALA A 79 0.52 1.20 -9.00
CA ALA A 79 1.62 2.00 -9.50
C ALA A 79 2.25 2.82 -8.36
N ILE A 80 3.56 2.64 -8.14
CA ILE A 80 4.35 3.37 -7.13
C ILE A 80 5.37 4.33 -7.75
N ASN A 81 5.84 4.09 -8.97
CA ASN A 81 6.81 4.96 -9.68
C ASN A 81 8.17 5.12 -8.95
N GLY A 82 8.71 4.01 -8.41
CA GLY A 82 10.04 3.94 -7.78
C GLY A 82 10.13 4.69 -6.45
N VAL A 83 11.37 4.92 -5.98
CA VAL A 83 11.65 5.60 -4.71
C VAL A 83 10.88 6.92 -4.52
N PRO A 84 10.83 7.86 -5.49
CA PRO A 84 10.15 9.13 -5.26
C PRO A 84 8.64 9.00 -5.06
N GLY A 85 8.01 8.01 -5.69
CA GLY A 85 6.58 7.78 -5.46
C GLY A 85 6.31 6.95 -4.22
N PHE A 86 7.24 6.09 -3.81
CA PHE A 86 7.21 5.46 -2.49
C PHE A 86 7.25 6.49 -1.35
N GLU A 87 8.16 7.47 -1.40
CA GLU A 87 8.21 8.58 -0.44
C GLU A 87 6.84 9.27 -0.29
N ARG A 88 6.21 9.61 -1.42
CA ARG A 88 4.89 10.25 -1.40
C ARG A 88 3.78 9.33 -0.88
N CYS A 89 3.92 8.01 -1.04
CA CYS A 89 3.00 7.04 -0.42
C CYS A 89 3.18 7.03 1.10
N VAL A 90 4.43 7.05 1.59
CA VAL A 90 4.72 7.13 3.03
C VAL A 90 4.11 8.40 3.63
N ASP A 91 4.28 9.55 2.97
CA ASP A 91 3.66 10.80 3.41
C ASP A 91 2.12 10.71 3.46
N ALA A 92 1.50 10.12 2.43
CA ALA A 92 0.04 10.02 2.32
C ALA A 92 -0.58 8.99 3.29
N LEU A 93 0.15 7.92 3.62
CA LEU A 93 -0.36 6.81 4.45
C LEU A 93 0.00 6.97 5.92
N ALA A 94 1.23 7.41 6.22
CA ALA A 94 1.81 7.40 7.57
C ALA A 94 2.17 8.79 8.09
N GLY A 95 1.89 9.86 7.33
CA GLY A 95 2.19 11.24 7.74
C GLY A 95 3.67 11.62 7.67
N GLY A 96 4.50 10.77 7.07
CA GLY A 96 5.91 11.01 6.80
C GLY A 96 6.85 10.03 7.49
N ALA A 97 8.10 9.99 7.01
CA ALA A 97 9.13 9.09 7.52
C ALA A 97 9.86 9.69 8.75
N LEU A 98 10.16 8.84 9.73
CA LEU A 98 10.99 9.20 10.87
C LEU A 98 12.46 9.32 10.46
N GLU A 99 13.18 10.27 11.08
CA GLU A 99 14.62 10.38 10.90
C GLU A 99 15.35 9.20 11.57
N TYR A 100 16.28 8.57 10.84
CA TYR A 100 17.00 7.39 11.30
C TYR A 100 18.15 7.74 12.25
N ARG A 101 17.82 7.95 13.54
CA ARG A 101 18.76 8.43 14.58
C ARG A 101 19.48 7.32 15.36
N PHE A 102 18.85 6.17 15.59
CA PHE A 102 19.36 5.11 16.48
C PHE A 102 19.73 3.84 15.70
N ARG A 103 20.75 3.92 14.85
CA ARG A 103 21.12 2.83 13.94
C ARG A 103 21.64 1.59 14.68
N ALA A 104 20.98 0.45 14.53
CA ALA A 104 21.53 -0.85 14.94
C ALA A 104 22.22 -1.62 13.81
N SER A 105 21.84 -1.34 12.55
CA SER A 105 22.38 -2.02 11.38
C SER A 105 22.74 -1.04 10.25
N PRO A 106 23.74 -1.37 9.42
CA PRO A 106 24.02 -0.61 8.22
C PRO A 106 22.82 -0.68 7.27
N ARG A 107 22.45 0.49 6.75
CA ARG A 107 21.44 0.69 5.72
C ARG A 107 21.90 1.81 4.81
N THR A 108 21.58 1.71 3.53
CA THR A 108 21.88 2.74 2.54
C THR A 108 20.69 3.68 2.38
N GLU A 109 20.90 4.98 2.52
CA GLU A 109 19.87 5.99 2.25
C GLU A 109 19.71 6.16 0.75
N VAL A 110 18.49 5.99 0.24
CA VAL A 110 18.16 6.03 -1.19
C VAL A 110 17.18 7.16 -1.54
N GLY A 111 16.65 7.84 -0.52
CA GLY A 111 15.69 8.92 -0.65
C GLY A 111 15.56 9.68 0.68
N LYS A 112 14.60 10.59 0.77
CA LYS A 112 14.36 11.41 1.97
C LYS A 112 13.84 10.54 3.11
N HIS A 113 14.73 10.11 4.01
CA HIS A 113 14.43 9.16 5.09
C HIS A 113 13.89 7.81 4.59
N VAL A 114 14.22 7.46 3.35
CA VAL A 114 13.99 6.12 2.78
C VAL A 114 15.32 5.42 2.73
N TYR A 115 15.35 4.22 3.30
CA TYR A 115 16.54 3.41 3.44
C TYR A 115 16.31 2.05 2.81
N THR A 116 17.38 1.41 2.32
CA THR A 116 17.35 -0.03 2.06
C THR A 116 17.01 -0.79 3.34
N ALA A 117 16.50 -2.01 3.19
CA ALA A 117 16.49 -2.95 4.31
C ALA A 117 17.94 -3.17 4.83
N THR A 118 18.08 -3.80 6.00
CA THR A 118 19.39 -4.10 6.58
C THR A 118 20.31 -4.76 5.55
N ASP A 119 21.48 -4.16 5.32
CA ASP A 119 22.50 -4.72 4.43
C ASP A 119 23.08 -5.98 5.11
N TYR A 120 22.61 -7.15 4.68
CA TYR A 120 22.90 -8.45 5.29
C TYR A 120 23.20 -9.50 4.20
N PRO A 121 24.05 -10.52 4.47
CA PRO A 121 24.30 -11.59 3.48
C PRO A 121 22.99 -12.32 3.10
N ALA A 122 22.79 -12.53 1.80
CA ALA A 122 21.53 -13.05 1.25
C ALA A 122 21.20 -14.48 1.72
N GLU A 123 22.22 -15.26 2.06
CA GLU A 123 22.10 -16.63 2.57
C GLU A 123 21.74 -16.72 4.07
N GLN A 124 21.68 -15.58 4.78
CA GLN A 124 21.39 -15.55 6.20
C GLN A 124 19.98 -15.06 6.50
N HIS A 125 19.44 -15.53 7.63
CA HIS A 125 18.13 -15.13 8.13
C HIS A 125 18.25 -14.06 9.19
N ILE A 126 17.40 -13.04 9.09
CA ILE A 126 17.19 -12.06 10.16
C ILE A 126 16.10 -12.64 11.08
N PHE A 127 16.40 -12.82 12.36
CA PHE A 127 15.45 -13.36 13.33
C PHE A 127 14.28 -12.40 13.59
N PRO A 128 13.08 -12.90 13.95
CA PRO A 128 11.95 -12.06 14.30
C PRO A 128 12.28 -11.09 15.45
N HIS A 129 11.92 -9.83 15.29
CA HIS A 129 12.10 -8.77 16.27
C HIS A 129 11.10 -7.63 16.01
N ASN A 130 10.92 -6.76 17.00
CA ASN A 130 10.26 -5.47 16.79
C ASN A 130 11.31 -4.42 16.43
N GLU A 131 11.04 -3.64 15.38
CA GLU A 131 11.92 -2.57 14.92
C GLU A 131 12.20 -1.58 16.06
N HIS A 132 13.47 -1.22 16.23
CA HIS A 132 13.93 -0.31 17.28
C HIS A 132 13.51 -0.67 18.73
N SER A 133 13.33 -1.96 19.05
CA SER A 133 12.98 -2.40 20.42
C SER A 133 13.99 -2.02 21.53
N TYR A 134 15.19 -1.60 21.16
CA TYR A 134 16.25 -1.08 22.06
C TYR A 134 16.24 0.46 22.20
N SER A 135 15.43 1.18 21.42
CA SER A 135 15.39 2.64 21.37
C SER A 135 14.28 3.20 22.27
N PRO A 136 14.48 4.36 22.92
CA PRO A 136 13.39 5.05 23.64
C PRO A 136 12.32 5.63 22.70
N VAL A 137 12.64 5.76 21.42
CA VAL A 137 11.72 6.18 20.36
C VAL A 137 11.61 5.04 19.36
N CYS A 138 10.48 4.34 19.39
CA CYS A 138 10.14 3.29 18.43
C CYS A 138 9.12 3.81 17.40
N PRO A 139 9.22 3.37 16.14
CA PRO A 139 8.19 3.65 15.15
C PRO A 139 6.88 2.95 15.54
N LEU A 140 5.76 3.62 15.31
CA LEU A 140 4.43 2.99 15.44
C LEU A 140 4.08 2.16 14.20
N GLU A 141 4.65 2.52 13.05
CA GLU A 141 4.40 1.91 11.76
C GLU A 141 5.71 1.72 10.99
N LEU A 142 5.76 0.69 10.17
CA LEU A 142 6.87 0.41 9.27
C LEU A 142 6.30 0.18 7.87
N VAL A 143 6.82 0.92 6.88
CA VAL A 143 6.36 0.83 5.49
C VAL A 143 7.47 0.20 4.65
N PHE A 144 7.14 -0.87 3.93
CA PHE A 144 8.07 -1.56 3.02
C PHE A 144 7.64 -1.40 1.56
N TYR A 145 8.62 -1.37 0.68
CA TYR A 145 8.41 -1.36 -0.77
C TYR A 145 9.42 -2.28 -1.46
N ALA A 146 8.90 -3.24 -2.23
CA ALA A 146 9.69 -4.10 -3.09
C ALA A 146 9.88 -3.42 -4.45
N GLU A 147 10.91 -2.58 -4.60
CA GLU A 147 11.26 -1.97 -5.89
C GLU A 147 11.73 -3.02 -6.90
N THR A 148 12.58 -3.95 -6.44
CA THR A 148 12.99 -5.13 -7.20
C THR A 148 12.68 -6.37 -6.36
N PRO A 149 11.64 -7.15 -6.70
CA PRO A 149 11.33 -8.38 -5.97
C PRO A 149 12.42 -9.43 -6.19
N ALA A 150 12.76 -10.17 -5.14
CA ALA A 150 13.71 -11.28 -5.25
C ALA A 150 13.12 -12.42 -6.10
N PRO A 151 13.93 -13.09 -6.94
CA PRO A 151 13.46 -14.22 -7.74
C PRO A 151 13.14 -15.46 -6.89
N GLN A 152 13.78 -15.60 -5.71
CA GLN A 152 13.55 -16.65 -4.73
C GLN A 152 13.96 -16.16 -3.35
N GLY A 153 13.20 -16.53 -2.30
CA GLY A 153 13.44 -16.08 -0.94
C GLY A 153 13.28 -14.56 -0.83
N GLY A 154 14.00 -13.93 0.10
CA GLY A 154 13.97 -12.48 0.30
C GLY A 154 12.62 -11.94 0.79
N GLU A 155 11.71 -12.82 1.21
CA GLU A 155 10.45 -12.43 1.84
C GLU A 155 10.74 -11.72 3.16
N THR A 156 9.79 -10.90 3.61
CA THR A 156 9.81 -10.29 4.93
C THR A 156 8.70 -10.94 5.77
N PRO A 157 9.00 -12.01 6.53
CA PRO A 157 7.99 -12.69 7.33
C PRO A 157 7.45 -11.75 8.42
N LEU A 158 6.13 -11.77 8.62
CA LEU A 158 5.47 -11.02 9.68
C LEU A 158 4.97 -11.97 10.76
N GLY A 159 5.09 -11.54 12.02
CA GLY A 159 4.57 -12.26 13.18
C GLY A 159 3.58 -11.39 13.96
N ASP A 160 2.49 -11.99 14.45
CA ASP A 160 1.52 -11.29 15.28
C ASP A 160 1.87 -11.44 16.77
N ASN A 161 2.41 -10.38 17.38
CA ASN A 161 2.71 -10.38 18.82
C ASN A 161 1.47 -10.65 19.69
N ARG A 162 0.25 -10.31 19.22
CA ARG A 162 -1.01 -10.61 19.95
C ARG A 162 -1.26 -12.10 20.04
N GLU A 163 -0.86 -12.87 19.03
CA GLU A 163 -0.94 -14.34 19.04
C GLU A 163 0.19 -14.96 19.85
N VAL A 164 1.40 -14.40 19.76
CA VAL A 164 2.57 -14.87 20.55
C VAL A 164 2.29 -14.75 22.05
N MET A 165 1.71 -13.63 22.49
CA MET A 165 1.42 -13.36 23.91
C MET A 165 0.19 -14.10 24.47
N ARG A 166 -0.59 -14.79 23.63
CA ARG A 166 -1.74 -15.60 24.08
C ARG A 166 -1.36 -17.02 24.52
N ARG A 167 -0.10 -17.41 24.32
CA ARG A 167 0.45 -18.72 24.70
C ARG A 167 1.00 -18.66 26.11
#